data_AF-A0A1G0PGG2-F1
#
_entry.id   AF-A0A1G0PGG2-F1
#
_cell.length_a   1.000
_cell.length_b   1.000
_cell.length_c   1.000
_cell.angle_alpha   90.00
_cell.angle_beta   90.00
_cell.angle_gamma   90.00
#
_symmetry.space_group_name_H-M   'P 1'
#
loop_
_entity.id
_entity.type
_entity.pdbx_description
1 polymer ?
#
loop_
_entity_poly.entity_id
_entity_poly.type
_entity_poly.pdbx_seq_one_letter_code
_entity_poly.pdbx_strand_id
1 'polypeptide(L)'
;MTDIEILHQIDWDFAEATTNSATNAIHPYPAKFIPQIPHHFIQQLSTEGDTVYDPFLGSGTTAVEANILGRNAIGNDVNELAVLISKVKTTPISSKKLLSLDSLLNKIYNHIDSFYSGKKNGIMKPNITNLDLWFEEFVINELVIIKEEIENLKDNDLIDFCLVALSGIIINVSRQDSDTRYVRVPKNITYFDTYYKFFKQLNKLRKIMNVSSKLLERGKSVFKVADTRTENIFEENSADFAVTSPPYPNAYDYHLYHKYRLFWLGMNPHHLRKVEIGAHADYSKKNGPDEFDFMGDMEKCLLNTSKILKPGSYFVLVIGDSILKGRKIKNNEILKLAAENTTFIFVAEFTRNLKLTKKSFNPKIGNIKTEKIIIFENLK
;
A
#
# COMPACT_ATOMS: atom_id res chain seq x y z
N MET A 1 -33.38 -0.97 -13.28
CA MET A 1 -32.58 -1.60 -12.24
C MET A 1 -31.63 -0.54 -11.75
N THR A 2 -31.61 -0.22 -10.45
CA THR A 2 -30.68 0.78 -9.90
C THR A 2 -29.25 0.25 -9.94
N ASP A 3 -28.24 1.12 -9.90
CA ASP A 3 -26.84 0.67 -9.90
C ASP A 3 -26.53 -0.26 -8.71
N ILE A 4 -27.21 -0.05 -7.57
CA ILE A 4 -27.12 -0.91 -6.38
C ILE A 4 -27.71 -2.31 -6.63
N GLU A 5 -28.83 -2.41 -7.35
CA GLU A 5 -29.43 -3.71 -7.68
C GLU A 5 -28.53 -4.58 -8.58
N ILE A 6 -27.72 -3.97 -9.44
CA ILE A 6 -26.72 -4.68 -10.27
C ILE A 6 -25.62 -5.29 -9.38
N LEU A 7 -25.20 -4.58 -8.33
CA LEU A 7 -24.15 -5.05 -7.40
C LEU A 7 -24.57 -6.32 -6.63
N HIS A 8 -25.86 -6.57 -6.44
CA HIS A 8 -26.37 -7.81 -5.84
C HIS A 8 -26.18 -9.05 -6.73
N GLN A 9 -25.88 -8.88 -8.02
CA GLN A 9 -25.65 -9.98 -8.95
C GLN A 9 -24.18 -10.41 -9.01
N ILE A 10 -23.28 -9.66 -8.37
CA ILE A 10 -21.84 -9.92 -8.39
C ILE A 10 -21.48 -10.97 -7.33
N ASP A 11 -20.73 -11.99 -7.73
CA ASP A 11 -20.06 -12.88 -6.78
C ASP A 11 -18.79 -12.20 -6.23
N TRP A 12 -18.91 -11.68 -5.02
CA TRP A 12 -17.83 -10.96 -4.35
C TRP A 12 -16.67 -11.87 -3.91
N ASP A 13 -16.80 -13.19 -3.94
CA ASP A 13 -15.72 -14.09 -3.50
C ASP A 13 -14.54 -14.07 -4.47
N PHE A 14 -14.84 -13.97 -5.77
CA PHE A 14 -13.87 -13.98 -6.86
C PHE A 14 -12.87 -15.14 -6.73
N ALA A 15 -13.36 -16.35 -6.40
CA ALA A 15 -12.55 -17.49 -5.95
C ALA A 15 -11.50 -17.98 -6.95
N GLU A 16 -11.67 -17.66 -8.25
CA GLU A 16 -10.78 -18.03 -9.36
C GLU A 16 -10.05 -16.83 -9.97
N ALA A 17 -10.29 -15.61 -9.48
CA ALA A 17 -9.75 -14.41 -10.09
C ALA A 17 -8.24 -14.26 -9.83
N THR A 18 -7.51 -13.80 -10.85
CA THR A 18 -6.10 -13.45 -10.71
C THR A 18 -5.97 -12.05 -10.13
N THR A 19 -5.17 -11.91 -9.06
CA THR A 19 -5.02 -10.64 -8.32
C THR A 19 -3.77 -9.86 -8.71
N ASN A 20 -2.95 -10.43 -9.60
CA ASN A 20 -1.71 -9.84 -10.11
C ASN A 20 -1.93 -9.18 -11.48
N SER A 21 -3.03 -8.45 -11.65
CA SER A 21 -3.31 -7.68 -12.86
C SER A 21 -2.46 -6.40 -12.91
N ALA A 22 -2.02 -6.01 -14.12
CA ALA A 22 -1.31 -4.75 -14.37
C ALA A 22 -0.17 -4.48 -13.36
N THR A 23 -0.09 -3.27 -12.80
CA THR A 23 0.92 -2.86 -11.83
C THR A 23 0.62 -3.31 -10.39
N ASN A 24 -0.47 -4.03 -10.12
CA ASN A 24 -0.79 -4.53 -8.76
C ASN A 24 0.26 -5.50 -8.18
N ALA A 25 1.14 -6.05 -9.03
CA ALA A 25 2.17 -7.03 -8.69
C ALA A 25 3.60 -6.47 -8.52
N ILE A 26 3.80 -5.14 -8.59
CA ILE A 26 5.15 -4.56 -8.56
C ILE A 26 5.82 -4.64 -7.18
N HIS A 27 5.07 -4.53 -6.07
CA HIS A 27 5.64 -4.51 -4.72
C HIS A 27 4.93 -5.48 -3.76
N PRO A 28 5.68 -6.20 -2.90
CA PRO A 28 5.10 -6.98 -1.80
C PRO A 28 4.60 -6.05 -0.67
N TYR A 29 3.33 -5.68 -0.75
CA TYR A 29 2.61 -4.95 0.30
C TYR A 29 1.48 -5.85 0.82
N PRO A 30 1.53 -6.31 2.09
CA PRO A 30 0.47 -7.12 2.70
C PRO A 30 -0.84 -6.36 2.93
N ALA A 31 -1.90 -7.07 3.35
CA ALA A 31 -3.20 -6.49 3.72
C ALA A 31 -3.89 -5.65 2.62
N LYS A 32 -3.69 -6.01 1.35
CA LYS A 32 -4.42 -5.41 0.22
C LYS A 32 -5.72 -6.16 -0.03
N PHE A 33 -6.80 -5.44 -0.37
CA PHE A 33 -7.93 -6.08 -1.04
C PHE A 33 -7.58 -6.45 -2.49
N ILE A 34 -8.39 -7.34 -3.08
CA ILE A 34 -8.19 -7.79 -4.46
C ILE A 34 -8.66 -6.71 -5.45
N PRO A 35 -8.00 -6.54 -6.61
CA PRO A 35 -8.36 -5.48 -7.57
C PRO A 35 -9.79 -5.54 -8.09
N GLN A 36 -10.39 -6.74 -8.14
CA GLN A 36 -11.76 -6.93 -8.59
C GLN A 36 -12.78 -6.15 -7.77
N ILE A 37 -12.53 -5.95 -6.47
CA ILE A 37 -13.47 -5.22 -5.61
C ILE A 37 -13.58 -3.75 -6.03
N PRO A 38 -12.53 -2.92 -5.95
CA PRO A 38 -12.62 -1.53 -6.40
C PRO A 38 -12.97 -1.45 -7.89
N HIS A 39 -12.52 -2.38 -8.74
CA HIS A 39 -12.87 -2.38 -10.17
C HIS A 39 -14.38 -2.36 -10.41
N HIS A 40 -15.13 -3.29 -9.81
CA HIS A 40 -16.57 -3.37 -10.04
C HIS A 40 -17.30 -2.16 -9.45
N PHE A 41 -16.92 -1.69 -8.26
CA PHE A 41 -17.56 -0.51 -7.69
C PHE A 41 -17.28 0.76 -8.49
N ILE A 42 -16.03 0.99 -8.91
CA ILE A 42 -15.70 2.15 -9.77
C ILE A 42 -16.46 2.05 -11.08
N GLN A 43 -16.54 0.86 -11.69
CA GLN A 43 -17.26 0.68 -12.95
C GLN A 43 -18.75 0.98 -12.84
N GLN A 44 -19.41 0.56 -11.74
CA GLN A 44 -20.85 0.69 -11.57
C GLN A 44 -21.29 2.03 -10.95
N LEU A 45 -20.48 2.61 -10.05
CA LEU A 45 -20.85 3.78 -9.23
C LEU A 45 -20.09 5.07 -9.60
N SER A 46 -19.40 5.08 -10.74
CA SER A 46 -18.75 6.29 -11.28
C SER A 46 -18.75 6.26 -12.81
N THR A 47 -18.46 7.40 -13.42
CA THR A 47 -18.36 7.59 -14.88
C THR A 47 -16.91 7.83 -15.33
N GLU A 48 -16.59 7.58 -16.60
CA GLU A 48 -15.26 7.91 -17.13
C GLU A 48 -15.00 9.42 -16.99
N GLY A 49 -13.79 9.78 -16.52
CA GLY A 49 -13.42 11.17 -16.18
C GLY A 49 -13.65 11.56 -14.71
N ASP A 50 -14.49 10.82 -13.97
CA ASP A 50 -14.73 11.06 -12.54
C ASP A 50 -13.45 10.88 -11.71
N THR A 51 -13.45 11.46 -10.51
CA THR A 51 -12.35 11.34 -9.55
C THR A 51 -12.71 10.37 -8.42
N VAL A 52 -11.94 9.29 -8.32
CA VAL A 52 -12.07 8.28 -7.25
C VAL A 52 -11.12 8.60 -6.10
N TYR A 53 -11.64 8.62 -4.87
CA TYR A 53 -10.86 8.86 -3.66
C TYR A 53 -10.60 7.58 -2.85
N ASP A 54 -9.37 7.40 -2.39
CA ASP A 54 -8.99 6.37 -1.42
C ASP A 54 -8.35 7.00 -0.17
N PRO A 55 -9.09 7.10 0.95
CA PRO A 55 -8.57 7.68 2.20
C PRO A 55 -7.63 6.75 2.99
N PHE A 56 -7.39 5.53 2.53
CA PHE A 56 -6.39 4.63 3.10
C PHE A 56 -5.66 3.95 1.94
N LEU A 57 -5.05 4.81 1.11
CA LEU A 57 -4.54 4.49 -0.22
C LEU A 57 -3.74 3.19 -0.27
N GLY A 58 -2.98 2.89 0.79
CA GLY A 58 -2.12 1.73 0.86
C GLY A 58 -1.19 1.70 -0.34
N SER A 59 -1.04 0.52 -0.95
CA SER A 59 -0.27 0.38 -2.19
C SER A 59 -1.05 0.73 -3.47
N GLY A 60 -2.16 1.47 -3.38
CA GLY A 60 -2.83 2.09 -4.52
C GLY A 60 -3.51 1.11 -5.46
N THR A 61 -4.20 0.10 -4.93
CA THR A 61 -5.01 -0.81 -5.77
C THR A 61 -6.21 -0.06 -6.36
N THR A 62 -6.93 0.73 -5.56
CA THR A 62 -8.03 1.60 -6.01
C THR A 62 -7.60 2.52 -7.15
N ALA A 63 -6.48 3.21 -7.00
CA ALA A 63 -6.01 4.18 -7.98
C ALA A 63 -5.61 3.52 -9.32
N VAL A 64 -5.04 2.31 -9.29
CA VAL A 64 -4.72 1.56 -10.51
C VAL A 64 -6.01 1.18 -11.25
N GLU A 65 -7.01 0.66 -10.55
CA GLU A 65 -8.28 0.27 -11.18
C GLU A 65 -9.06 1.49 -11.68
N ALA A 66 -9.03 2.62 -10.96
CA ALA A 66 -9.57 3.89 -11.41
C ALA A 66 -8.95 4.31 -12.75
N ASN A 67 -7.61 4.37 -12.84
CA ASN A 67 -6.93 4.74 -14.07
C ASN A 67 -7.23 3.75 -15.21
N ILE A 68 -7.23 2.43 -14.95
CA ILE A 68 -7.56 1.41 -15.97
C ILE A 68 -8.96 1.66 -16.56
N LEU A 69 -9.91 2.08 -15.72
CA LEU A 69 -11.27 2.41 -16.11
C LEU A 69 -11.42 3.84 -16.67
N GLY A 70 -10.35 4.64 -16.75
CA GLY A 70 -10.41 6.01 -17.26
C GLY A 70 -10.94 7.04 -16.27
N ARG A 71 -10.84 6.75 -14.96
CA ARG A 71 -11.12 7.70 -13.88
C ARG A 71 -9.81 8.30 -13.38
N ASN A 72 -9.89 9.49 -12.82
CA ASN A 72 -8.80 10.06 -12.03
C ASN A 72 -8.79 9.44 -10.63
N ALA A 73 -7.66 9.53 -9.93
CA ALA A 73 -7.52 9.02 -8.58
C ALA A 73 -6.88 10.07 -7.66
N ILE A 74 -7.50 10.31 -6.51
CA ILE A 74 -6.86 11.01 -5.40
C ILE A 74 -6.80 10.09 -4.19
N GLY A 75 -5.85 10.31 -3.29
CA GLY A 75 -5.77 9.48 -2.09
C GLY A 75 -4.65 9.88 -1.15
N ASN A 76 -4.73 9.40 0.07
CA ASN A 76 -3.70 9.62 1.06
C ASN A 76 -3.45 8.37 1.90
N ASP A 77 -2.23 8.30 2.43
CA ASP A 77 -1.83 7.32 3.43
C ASP A 77 -0.80 7.95 4.36
N VAL A 78 -0.76 7.51 5.61
CA VAL A 78 0.28 7.92 6.57
C VAL A 78 1.63 7.27 6.26
N ASN A 79 1.63 6.16 5.54
CA ASN A 79 2.83 5.42 5.18
C ASN A 79 3.43 5.98 3.88
N GLU A 80 4.54 6.70 4.01
CA GLU A 80 5.31 7.28 2.90
C GLU A 80 5.66 6.24 1.81
N LEU A 81 5.99 5.00 2.21
CA LEU A 81 6.28 3.93 1.27
C LEU A 81 5.03 3.54 0.45
N ALA A 82 3.86 3.54 1.08
CA ALA A 82 2.60 3.18 0.44
C ALA A 82 2.24 4.22 -0.65
N VAL A 83 2.41 5.51 -0.33
CA VAL A 83 2.25 6.62 -1.29
C VAL A 83 3.24 6.52 -2.44
N LEU A 84 4.52 6.23 -2.18
CA LEU A 84 5.53 6.05 -3.23
C LEU A 84 5.19 4.87 -4.15
N ILE A 85 4.79 3.72 -3.59
CA ILE A 85 4.38 2.56 -4.37
C ILE A 85 3.17 2.91 -5.24
N SER A 86 2.17 3.58 -4.66
CA SER A 86 0.96 4.01 -5.38
C SER A 86 1.30 4.91 -6.56
N LYS A 87 2.16 5.91 -6.35
CA LYS A 87 2.66 6.80 -7.41
C LYS A 87 3.29 6.01 -8.55
N VAL A 88 4.23 5.11 -8.24
CA VAL A 88 4.90 4.28 -9.26
C VAL A 88 3.93 3.35 -10.00
N LYS A 89 2.90 2.83 -9.33
CA LYS A 89 1.89 1.97 -9.97
C LYS A 89 1.00 2.71 -10.95
N THR A 90 0.82 4.02 -10.78
CA THR A 90 -0.07 4.85 -11.59
C THR A 90 0.66 5.78 -12.55
N THR A 91 1.99 5.94 -12.44
CA THR A 91 2.81 6.74 -13.36
C THR A 91 3.24 5.90 -14.57
N PRO A 92 2.73 6.17 -15.78
CA PRO A 92 3.16 5.49 -16.99
C PRO A 92 4.62 5.84 -17.32
N ILE A 93 5.44 4.85 -17.64
CA ILE A 93 6.85 5.05 -18.04
C ILE A 93 7.07 4.42 -19.40
N SER A 94 7.52 5.24 -20.36
CA SER A 94 7.75 4.78 -21.73
C SER A 94 8.86 3.72 -21.82
N SER A 95 8.74 2.82 -22.80
CA SER A 95 9.73 1.78 -23.06
C SER A 95 11.14 2.35 -23.24
N LYS A 96 11.28 3.51 -23.89
CA LYS A 96 12.57 4.21 -24.07
C LYS A 96 13.20 4.60 -22.73
N LYS A 97 12.41 5.18 -21.81
CA LYS A 97 12.89 5.51 -20.46
C LYS A 97 13.29 4.24 -19.70
N LEU A 98 12.47 3.18 -19.76
CA LEU A 98 12.78 1.89 -19.11
C LEU A 98 14.04 1.21 -19.66
N LEU A 99 14.34 1.36 -20.96
CA LEU A 99 15.57 0.83 -21.58
C LEU A 99 16.83 1.57 -21.09
N SER A 100 16.72 2.87 -20.77
CA SER A 100 17.86 3.63 -20.26
C SER A 100 18.42 3.11 -18.92
N LEU A 101 17.62 2.35 -18.16
CA LEU A 101 18.01 1.75 -16.89
C LEU A 101 19.09 0.65 -17.05
N ASP A 102 19.35 0.16 -18.25
CA ASP A 102 20.47 -0.77 -18.49
C ASP A 102 21.82 -0.09 -18.18
N SER A 103 21.93 1.22 -18.45
CA SER A 103 23.12 2.00 -18.06
C SER A 103 23.28 2.10 -16.54
N LEU A 104 22.17 2.27 -15.81
CA LEU A 104 22.18 2.29 -14.33
C LEU A 104 22.69 0.96 -13.77
N LEU A 105 22.16 -0.16 -14.25
CA LEU A 105 22.57 -1.49 -13.78
C LEU A 105 24.07 -1.74 -13.99
N ASN A 106 24.60 -1.35 -15.15
CA ASN A 106 26.03 -1.45 -15.43
C ASN A 106 26.87 -0.55 -14.51
N LYS A 107 26.42 0.68 -14.23
CA LYS A 107 27.09 1.58 -13.29
C LYS A 107 27.16 1.01 -11.88
N ILE A 108 26.02 0.52 -11.37
CA ILE A 108 25.93 -0.12 -10.04
C ILE A 108 26.90 -1.30 -9.97
N TYR A 109 26.87 -2.19 -10.95
CA TYR A 109 27.76 -3.36 -10.96
C TYR A 109 29.24 -2.96 -10.90
N ASN A 110 29.66 -2.04 -11.78
CA ASN A 110 31.04 -1.58 -11.85
C ASN A 110 31.49 -0.84 -10.58
N HIS A 111 30.58 -0.11 -9.92
CA HIS A 111 30.86 0.56 -8.66
C HIS A 111 31.06 -0.47 -7.53
N ILE A 112 30.19 -1.47 -7.41
CA ILE A 112 30.35 -2.57 -6.44
C ILE A 112 31.66 -3.35 -6.70
N ASP A 113 31.95 -3.69 -7.95
CA ASP A 113 33.19 -4.39 -8.33
C ASP A 113 34.45 -3.59 -7.99
N SER A 114 34.45 -2.29 -8.29
CA SER A 114 35.56 -1.39 -7.95
C SER A 114 35.77 -1.24 -6.44
N PHE A 115 34.66 -1.19 -5.68
CA PHE A 115 34.69 -1.11 -4.22
C PHE A 115 35.35 -2.35 -3.60
N TYR A 116 34.99 -3.55 -4.05
CA TYR A 116 35.59 -4.79 -3.55
C TYR A 116 37.00 -5.05 -4.08
N SER A 117 37.35 -4.52 -5.25
CA SER A 117 38.70 -4.62 -5.82
C SER A 117 39.74 -3.67 -5.18
N GLY A 118 39.39 -2.96 -4.11
CA GLY A 118 40.35 -2.23 -3.27
C GLY A 118 40.60 -0.77 -3.67
N LYS A 119 39.83 -0.19 -4.60
CA LYS A 119 39.82 1.27 -4.85
C LYS A 119 38.97 1.95 -3.77
N LYS A 120 39.48 2.02 -2.53
CA LYS A 120 38.72 2.47 -1.37
C LYS A 120 38.51 3.99 -1.36
N ASN A 121 37.26 4.42 -1.51
CA ASN A 121 36.69 5.44 -0.64
C ASN A 121 35.81 4.71 0.38
N GLY A 122 35.81 5.14 1.65
CA GLY A 122 34.93 4.53 2.66
C GLY A 122 33.46 4.78 2.31
N ILE A 123 32.60 3.77 2.48
CA ILE A 123 31.14 3.94 2.36
C ILE A 123 30.61 4.53 3.66
N MET A 124 29.89 5.63 3.57
CA MET A 124 29.18 6.20 4.72
C MET A 124 27.95 5.36 5.02
N LYS A 125 27.97 4.62 6.14
CA LYS A 125 26.80 3.84 6.57
C LYS A 125 25.63 4.79 6.89
N PRO A 126 24.40 4.44 6.49
CA PRO A 126 23.23 5.24 6.82
C PRO A 126 22.92 5.15 8.33
N ASN A 127 22.36 6.22 8.88
CA ASN A 127 21.96 6.26 10.28
C ASN A 127 20.65 5.47 10.49
N ILE A 128 20.77 4.14 10.56
CA ILE A 128 19.64 3.22 10.73
C ILE A 128 19.78 2.49 12.06
N THR A 129 18.72 2.51 12.87
CA THR A 129 18.73 1.83 14.17
C THR A 129 18.96 0.33 14.00
N ASN A 130 19.96 -0.20 14.71
CA ASN A 130 20.34 -1.61 14.72
C ASN A 130 20.74 -2.17 13.33
N LEU A 131 21.32 -1.35 12.46
CA LEU A 131 21.65 -1.75 11.08
C LEU A 131 22.45 -3.06 11.00
N ASP A 132 23.59 -3.16 11.67
CA ASP A 132 24.47 -4.34 11.62
C ASP A 132 23.85 -5.59 12.29
N LEU A 133 22.78 -5.42 13.09
CA LEU A 133 22.01 -6.55 13.63
C LEU A 133 21.06 -7.15 12.60
N TRP A 134 20.67 -6.41 11.57
CA TRP A 134 19.67 -6.84 10.57
C TRP A 134 20.24 -7.06 9.18
N PHE A 135 21.44 -6.59 8.89
CA PHE A 135 22.08 -6.74 7.59
C PHE A 135 23.54 -7.18 7.77
N GLU A 136 24.03 -7.99 6.83
CA GLU A 136 25.46 -8.25 6.71
C GLU A 136 26.19 -7.01 6.18
N GLU A 137 27.47 -6.85 6.52
CA GLU A 137 28.24 -5.66 6.13
C GLU A 137 28.31 -5.47 4.60
N PHE A 138 28.54 -6.55 3.84
CA PHE A 138 28.57 -6.49 2.38
C PHE A 138 27.19 -6.12 1.79
N VAL A 139 26.09 -6.54 2.42
CA VAL A 139 24.73 -6.13 2.00
C VAL A 139 24.53 -4.63 2.23
N ILE A 140 24.97 -4.10 3.37
CA ILE A 140 24.89 -2.66 3.66
C ILE A 140 25.63 -1.87 2.58
N ASN A 141 26.87 -2.27 2.26
CA ASN A 141 27.69 -1.60 1.26
C ASN A 141 27.03 -1.59 -0.12
N GLU A 142 26.52 -2.74 -0.57
CA GLU A 142 25.84 -2.85 -1.86
C GLU A 142 24.53 -2.04 -1.90
N LEU A 143 23.75 -2.02 -0.83
CA LEU A 143 22.53 -1.22 -0.75
C LEU A 143 22.82 0.29 -0.79
N VAL A 144 23.90 0.75 -0.15
CA VAL A 144 24.32 2.16 -0.23
C VAL A 144 24.69 2.52 -1.67
N ILE A 145 25.55 1.73 -2.32
CA ILE A 145 25.96 1.96 -3.71
C ILE A 145 24.73 1.96 -4.65
N ILE A 146 23.84 0.98 -4.52
CA ILE A 146 22.61 0.93 -5.34
C ILE A 146 21.79 2.21 -5.15
N LYS A 147 21.57 2.64 -3.91
CA LYS A 147 20.78 3.83 -3.60
C LYS A 147 21.42 5.10 -4.15
N GLU A 148 22.72 5.29 -3.97
CA GLU A 148 23.46 6.44 -4.48
C GLU A 148 23.36 6.56 -6.01
N GLU A 149 23.56 5.45 -6.74
CA GLU A 149 23.44 5.45 -8.20
C GLU A 149 22.00 5.73 -8.68
N ILE A 150 20.99 5.29 -7.92
CA ILE A 150 19.58 5.63 -8.19
C ILE A 150 19.34 7.13 -7.98
N GLU A 151 19.80 7.70 -6.87
CA GLU A 151 19.61 9.11 -6.53
C GLU A 151 20.38 10.06 -7.48
N ASN A 152 21.41 9.57 -8.17
CA ASN A 152 22.14 10.29 -9.21
C ASN A 152 21.43 10.35 -10.58
N LEU A 153 20.27 9.67 -10.73
CA LEU A 153 19.44 9.83 -11.93
C LEU A 153 18.87 11.25 -12.03
N LYS A 154 18.52 11.68 -13.25
CA LYS A 154 17.92 13.00 -13.49
C LYS A 154 16.39 13.00 -13.55
N ASP A 155 15.80 11.83 -13.75
CA ASP A 155 14.36 11.66 -13.97
C ASP A 155 13.71 11.15 -12.69
N ASN A 156 12.89 11.98 -12.05
CA ASN A 156 12.23 11.65 -10.79
C ASN A 156 11.31 10.42 -10.89
N ASP A 157 10.68 10.18 -12.04
CA ASP A 157 9.82 9.00 -12.21
C ASP A 157 10.68 7.73 -12.24
N LEU A 158 11.87 7.79 -12.83
CA LEU A 158 12.82 6.67 -12.82
C LEU A 158 13.45 6.48 -11.44
N ILE A 159 13.74 7.56 -10.71
CA ILE A 159 14.20 7.49 -9.31
C ILE A 159 13.16 6.73 -8.49
N ASP A 160 11.91 7.19 -8.47
CA ASP A 160 10.83 6.58 -7.70
C ASP A 160 10.63 5.11 -8.10
N PHE A 161 10.62 4.82 -9.40
CA PHE A 161 10.50 3.47 -9.93
C PHE A 161 11.62 2.54 -9.42
N CYS A 162 12.87 3.01 -9.43
CA CYS A 162 14.01 2.26 -8.92
C CYS A 162 14.03 2.15 -7.40
N LEU A 163 13.58 3.17 -6.65
CA LEU A 163 13.43 3.10 -5.19
C LEU A 163 12.36 2.09 -4.77
N VAL A 164 11.26 1.96 -5.52
CA VAL A 164 10.28 0.89 -5.32
C VAL A 164 10.89 -0.49 -5.59
N ALA A 165 11.73 -0.62 -6.62
CA ALA A 165 12.47 -1.86 -6.88
C ALA A 165 13.44 -2.20 -5.73
N LEU A 166 14.19 -1.21 -5.21
CA LEU A 166 15.07 -1.35 -4.06
C LEU A 166 14.31 -1.79 -2.81
N SER A 167 13.22 -1.09 -2.48
CA SER A 167 12.32 -1.42 -1.35
C SER A 167 11.79 -2.85 -1.42
N GLY A 168 11.49 -3.33 -2.63
CA GLY A 168 11.02 -4.69 -2.88
C GLY A 168 12.02 -5.80 -2.49
N ILE A 169 13.32 -5.49 -2.42
CA ILE A 169 14.35 -6.48 -2.07
C ILE A 169 14.83 -6.40 -0.62
N ILE A 170 14.58 -5.29 0.09
CA ILE A 170 15.13 -5.03 1.43
C ILE A 170 14.91 -6.20 2.40
N ILE A 171 13.68 -6.71 2.48
CA ILE A 171 13.39 -7.85 3.37
C ILE A 171 14.18 -9.08 2.96
N ASN A 172 14.28 -9.37 1.66
CA ASN A 172 14.97 -10.55 1.12
C ASN A 172 16.48 -10.53 1.38
N VAL A 173 17.10 -9.36 1.48
CA VAL A 173 18.53 -9.20 1.78
C VAL A 173 18.83 -8.93 3.26
N SER A 174 17.80 -8.64 4.05
CA SER A 174 17.89 -8.51 5.50
C SER A 174 17.75 -9.87 6.20
N ARG A 175 18.05 -9.88 7.50
CA ARG A 175 17.76 -10.99 8.41
C ARG A 175 16.28 -11.07 8.82
N GLN A 176 15.37 -10.22 8.33
CA GLN A 176 13.94 -10.37 8.63
C GLN A 176 13.32 -11.56 7.89
N ASP A 177 12.59 -12.41 8.62
CA ASP A 177 11.98 -13.65 8.09
C ASP A 177 11.09 -13.41 6.86
N SER A 178 10.07 -12.56 6.99
CA SER A 178 9.15 -12.28 5.89
C SER A 178 8.47 -10.91 6.00
N ASP A 179 7.69 -10.56 4.98
CA ASP A 179 6.82 -9.37 4.96
C ASP A 179 5.79 -9.32 6.10
N THR A 180 5.50 -10.46 6.75
CA THR A 180 4.48 -10.57 7.80
C THR A 180 5.03 -11.14 9.10
N ARG A 181 6.35 -11.29 9.21
CA ARG A 181 7.01 -11.81 10.41
C ARG A 181 8.31 -11.07 10.72
N TYR A 182 8.29 -10.33 11.83
CA TYR A 182 9.42 -9.53 12.32
C TYR A 182 10.28 -10.36 13.27
N VAL A 183 10.95 -11.36 12.71
CA VAL A 183 11.89 -12.23 13.44
C VAL A 183 13.19 -12.28 12.66
N ARG A 184 14.32 -12.28 13.37
CA ARG A 184 15.65 -12.45 12.76
C ARG A 184 15.89 -13.92 12.44
N VAL A 185 16.16 -14.20 11.17
CA VAL A 185 16.57 -15.51 10.66
C VAL A 185 17.83 -15.33 9.81
N PRO A 186 18.81 -16.24 9.92
CA PRO A 186 19.95 -16.24 9.02
C PRO A 186 19.47 -16.52 7.58
N LYS A 187 20.09 -15.86 6.60
CA LYS A 187 19.85 -16.11 5.17
C LYS A 187 21.18 -16.40 4.50
N ASN A 188 21.18 -17.37 3.59
CA ASN A 188 22.35 -17.69 2.78
C ASN A 188 22.45 -16.66 1.65
N ILE A 189 23.24 -15.61 1.87
CA ILE A 189 23.46 -14.50 0.96
C ILE A 189 24.98 -14.26 0.92
N THR A 190 25.53 -14.05 -0.27
CA THR A 190 26.94 -13.72 -0.49
C THR A 190 27.11 -12.37 -1.18
N TYR A 191 28.36 -11.94 -1.38
CA TYR A 191 28.70 -10.78 -2.19
C TYR A 191 27.97 -10.78 -3.54
N PHE A 192 27.58 -9.61 -4.02
CA PHE A 192 26.78 -9.35 -5.23
C PHE A 192 25.34 -9.89 -5.24
N ASP A 193 24.92 -10.73 -4.28
CA ASP A 193 23.53 -11.19 -4.26
C ASP A 193 22.53 -10.04 -4.10
N THR A 194 22.91 -8.95 -3.42
CA THR A 194 22.06 -7.76 -3.29
C THR A 194 21.84 -7.13 -4.66
N TYR A 195 22.91 -6.93 -5.42
CA TYR A 195 22.85 -6.45 -6.80
C TYR A 195 21.99 -7.35 -7.68
N TYR A 196 22.21 -8.67 -7.67
CA TYR A 196 21.46 -9.57 -8.54
C TYR A 196 19.98 -9.64 -8.18
N LYS A 197 19.63 -9.53 -6.89
CA LYS A 197 18.23 -9.41 -6.45
C LYS A 197 17.62 -8.09 -6.92
N PHE A 198 18.34 -6.97 -6.81
CA PHE A 198 17.89 -5.68 -7.33
C PHE A 198 17.69 -5.73 -8.85
N PHE A 199 18.67 -6.23 -9.60
CA PHE A 199 18.60 -6.44 -11.05
C PHE A 199 17.36 -7.24 -11.45
N LYS A 200 17.12 -8.39 -10.78
CA LYS A 200 15.96 -9.24 -11.06
C LYS A 200 14.64 -8.52 -10.76
N GLN A 201 14.57 -7.82 -9.64
CA GLN A 201 13.37 -7.08 -9.25
C GLN A 201 13.10 -5.92 -10.21
N LEU A 202 14.11 -5.12 -10.56
CA LEU A 202 13.97 -4.01 -11.51
C LEU A 202 13.51 -4.50 -12.89
N ASN A 203 14.09 -5.61 -13.40
CA ASN A 203 13.66 -6.18 -14.67
C ASN A 203 12.24 -6.75 -14.64
N LYS A 204 11.81 -7.34 -13.52
CA LYS A 204 10.41 -7.72 -13.32
C LYS A 204 9.49 -6.50 -13.43
N LEU A 205 9.84 -5.39 -12.77
CA LEU A 205 9.08 -4.16 -12.80
C LEU A 205 9.02 -3.55 -14.20
N ARG A 206 10.15 -3.48 -14.91
CA ARG A 206 10.23 -3.00 -16.30
C ARG A 206 9.27 -3.76 -17.20
N LYS A 207 9.24 -5.10 -17.10
CA LYS A 207 8.32 -5.94 -17.89
C LYS A 207 6.86 -5.62 -17.59
N ILE A 208 6.49 -5.50 -16.31
CA ILE A 208 5.11 -5.18 -15.89
C ILE A 208 4.71 -3.79 -16.40
N MET A 209 5.55 -2.78 -16.19
CA MET A 209 5.26 -1.40 -16.59
C MET A 209 5.17 -1.27 -18.11
N ASN A 210 6.07 -1.92 -18.86
CA ASN A 210 6.04 -1.88 -20.32
C ASN A 210 4.73 -2.42 -20.92
N VAL A 211 4.11 -3.43 -20.28
CA VAL A 211 2.81 -3.98 -20.72
C VAL A 211 1.63 -3.13 -20.22
N SER A 212 1.78 -2.45 -19.08
CA SER A 212 0.67 -1.77 -18.39
C SER A 212 0.60 -0.27 -18.67
N SER A 213 1.69 0.36 -19.14
CA SER A 213 1.82 1.83 -19.27
C SER A 213 0.62 2.47 -19.98
N LYS A 214 0.23 1.94 -21.13
CA LYS A 214 -0.88 2.48 -21.93
C LYS A 214 -2.23 2.43 -21.20
N LEU A 215 -2.46 1.43 -20.36
CA LEU A 215 -3.71 1.33 -19.58
C LEU A 215 -3.77 2.40 -18.49
N LEU A 216 -2.62 2.78 -17.94
CA LEU A 216 -2.52 3.75 -16.85
C LEU A 216 -2.64 5.21 -17.32
N GLU A 217 -2.41 5.48 -18.61
CA GLU A 217 -2.48 6.82 -19.22
C GLU A 217 -3.91 7.40 -19.26
N ARG A 218 -4.93 6.59 -19.02
CA ARG A 218 -6.34 7.01 -19.12
C ARG A 218 -6.81 7.85 -17.93
N GLY A 219 -6.06 7.91 -16.85
CA GLY A 219 -6.41 8.65 -15.63
C GLY A 219 -5.21 9.37 -15.03
N LYS A 220 -5.46 10.46 -14.29
CA LYS A 220 -4.43 11.18 -13.54
C LYS A 220 -4.53 10.82 -12.06
N SER A 221 -3.39 10.73 -11.39
CA SER A 221 -3.36 10.38 -9.97
C SER A 221 -2.58 11.38 -9.14
N VAL A 222 -3.14 11.79 -7.98
CA VAL A 222 -2.49 12.70 -7.03
C VAL A 222 -2.59 12.12 -5.63
N PHE A 223 -1.45 11.95 -4.96
CA PHE A 223 -1.39 11.33 -3.64
C PHE A 223 -0.67 12.22 -2.63
N LYS A 224 -1.10 12.14 -1.36
CA LYS A 224 -0.49 12.88 -0.25
C LYS A 224 -0.12 11.94 0.90
N VAL A 225 1.02 12.20 1.52
CA VAL A 225 1.35 11.56 2.81
C VAL A 225 0.59 12.32 3.89
N ALA A 226 -0.53 11.77 4.34
CA ALA A 226 -1.41 12.42 5.30
C ALA A 226 -2.25 11.42 6.07
N ASP A 227 -2.55 11.78 7.32
CA ASP A 227 -3.49 11.07 8.18
C ASP A 227 -4.92 11.50 7.86
N THR A 228 -5.79 10.57 7.54
CA THR A 228 -7.20 10.80 7.16
C THR A 228 -8.01 11.49 8.24
N ARG A 229 -7.55 11.45 9.49
CA ARG A 229 -8.14 12.22 10.60
C ARG A 229 -7.85 13.72 10.52
N THR A 230 -6.98 14.16 9.62
CA THR A 230 -6.64 15.58 9.40
C THR A 230 -7.54 16.23 8.36
N GLU A 231 -7.86 17.51 8.55
CA GLU A 231 -8.69 18.29 7.62
C GLU A 231 -7.88 18.83 6.44
N ASN A 232 -8.58 19.24 5.37
CA ASN A 232 -8.00 19.95 4.21
C ASN A 232 -6.88 19.18 3.48
N ILE A 233 -6.93 17.84 3.49
CA ILE A 233 -5.99 17.00 2.72
C ILE A 233 -6.21 17.24 1.22
N PHE A 234 -7.47 17.32 0.77
CA PHE A 234 -7.86 17.67 -0.59
C PHE A 234 -8.96 18.73 -0.56
N GLU A 235 -9.19 19.38 -1.69
CA GLU A 235 -10.28 20.35 -1.85
C GLU A 235 -11.63 19.68 -1.56
N GLU A 236 -12.56 20.42 -0.97
CA GLU A 236 -13.91 19.91 -0.74
C GLU A 236 -14.63 19.64 -2.06
N ASN A 237 -15.51 18.63 -2.09
CA ASN A 237 -16.29 18.26 -3.28
C ASN A 237 -15.43 17.94 -4.52
N SER A 238 -14.20 17.46 -4.32
CA SER A 238 -13.25 17.15 -5.40
C SER A 238 -13.30 15.70 -5.88
N ALA A 239 -14.03 14.81 -5.19
CA ALA A 239 -14.19 13.42 -5.58
C ALA A 239 -15.66 13.02 -5.78
N ASP A 240 -15.89 12.19 -6.79
CA ASP A 240 -17.20 11.71 -7.24
C ASP A 240 -17.58 10.36 -6.60
N PHE A 241 -16.57 9.62 -6.14
CA PHE A 241 -16.74 8.28 -5.57
C PHE A 241 -15.57 7.96 -4.65
N ALA A 242 -15.78 7.18 -3.59
CA ALA A 242 -14.68 6.62 -2.79
C ALA A 242 -14.83 5.12 -2.58
N VAL A 243 -13.70 4.41 -2.59
CA VAL A 243 -13.63 3.00 -2.22
C VAL A 243 -12.30 2.71 -1.55
N THR A 244 -12.34 1.98 -0.43
CA THR A 244 -11.12 1.65 0.33
C THR A 244 -11.29 0.41 1.20
N SER A 245 -10.17 -0.06 1.74
CA SER A 245 -10.07 -1.07 2.78
C SER A 245 -9.29 -0.46 3.94
N PRO A 246 -9.96 0.12 4.96
CA PRO A 246 -9.28 0.78 6.08
C PRO A 246 -8.45 -0.24 6.90
N PRO A 247 -7.50 0.20 7.73
CA PRO A 247 -6.82 -0.69 8.65
C PRO A 247 -7.80 -1.30 9.66
N TYR A 248 -7.68 -2.60 9.88
CA TYR A 248 -8.52 -3.31 10.85
C TYR A 248 -7.84 -3.29 12.23
N PRO A 249 -8.59 -3.12 13.33
CA PRO A 249 -8.00 -3.09 14.65
C PRO A 249 -7.36 -4.45 14.97
N ASN A 250 -6.13 -4.41 15.49
CA ASN A 250 -5.33 -5.57 15.88
C ASN A 250 -4.94 -6.52 14.73
N ALA A 251 -4.91 -6.03 13.49
CA ALA A 251 -4.60 -6.88 12.33
C ALA A 251 -3.11 -6.92 11.97
N TYR A 252 -2.47 -5.76 11.77
CA TYR A 252 -1.11 -5.66 11.21
C TYR A 252 -0.35 -4.43 11.72
N ASP A 253 0.96 -4.58 11.96
CA ASP A 253 1.85 -3.49 12.36
C ASP A 253 2.64 -2.98 11.14
N TYR A 254 2.06 -2.07 10.35
CA TYR A 254 2.70 -1.55 9.13
C TYR A 254 4.08 -0.92 9.42
N HIS A 255 4.19 -0.15 10.51
CA HIS A 255 5.47 0.45 10.90
C HIS A 255 6.56 -0.61 11.14
N LEU A 256 6.19 -1.74 11.75
CA LEU A 256 7.14 -2.77 12.18
C LEU A 256 7.66 -3.56 10.98
N TYR A 257 6.75 -4.01 10.12
CA TYR A 257 7.10 -4.84 8.97
C TYR A 257 7.73 -4.05 7.82
N HIS A 258 7.47 -2.74 7.72
CA HIS A 258 8.10 -1.86 6.73
C HIS A 258 9.25 -1.02 7.29
N LYS A 259 9.59 -1.17 8.57
CA LYS A 259 10.62 -0.39 9.28
C LYS A 259 11.91 -0.21 8.47
N TYR A 260 12.50 -1.31 8.01
CA TYR A 260 13.77 -1.24 7.28
C TYR A 260 13.62 -0.74 5.86
N ARG A 261 12.45 -0.93 5.22
CA ARG A 261 12.18 -0.32 3.91
C ARG A 261 12.15 1.20 4.03
N LEU A 262 11.43 1.71 5.03
CA LEU A 262 11.31 3.15 5.29
C LEU A 262 12.68 3.76 5.57
N PHE A 263 13.45 3.16 6.49
CA PHE A 263 14.80 3.64 6.80
C PHE A 263 15.72 3.68 5.57
N TRP A 264 15.76 2.63 4.75
CA TRP A 264 16.60 2.59 3.55
C TRP A 264 16.19 3.63 2.51
N LEU A 265 14.92 4.04 2.47
CA LEU A 265 14.45 5.10 1.59
C LEU A 265 14.53 6.50 2.20
N GLY A 266 15.13 6.66 3.39
CA GLY A 266 15.23 7.96 4.07
C GLY A 266 13.91 8.45 4.69
N MET A 267 12.91 7.59 4.81
CA MET A 267 11.59 7.88 5.40
C MET A 267 11.58 7.63 6.91
N ASN A 268 10.53 8.09 7.62
CA ASN A 268 10.48 8.05 9.08
C ASN A 268 9.53 6.96 9.64
N PRO A 269 10.02 5.74 9.96
CA PRO A 269 9.17 4.69 10.54
C PRO A 269 8.67 5.02 11.96
N HIS A 270 9.34 5.94 12.68
CA HIS A 270 8.89 6.35 14.01
C HIS A 270 7.68 7.27 13.95
N HIS A 271 7.55 8.06 12.88
CA HIS A 271 6.34 8.84 12.63
C HIS A 271 5.16 7.89 12.36
N LEU A 272 5.33 6.95 11.41
CA LEU A 272 4.28 5.97 11.07
C LEU A 272 3.76 5.22 12.30
N ARG A 273 4.65 4.75 13.18
CA ARG A 273 4.26 4.07 14.45
C ARG A 273 3.33 4.91 15.34
N LYS A 274 3.45 6.24 15.32
CA LYS A 274 2.64 7.13 16.18
C LYS A 274 1.25 7.40 15.63
N VAL A 275 1.09 7.30 14.31
CA VAL A 275 -0.14 7.73 13.61
C VAL A 275 -0.92 6.56 13.03
N GLU A 276 -0.33 5.37 12.90
CA GLU A 276 -1.05 4.21 12.37
C GLU A 276 -2.27 3.84 13.24
N ILE A 277 -3.39 3.59 12.57
CA ILE A 277 -4.62 3.11 13.21
C ILE A 277 -4.59 1.58 13.24
N GLY A 278 -5.03 0.99 14.36
CA GLY A 278 -5.27 -0.46 14.44
C GLY A 278 -4.02 -1.34 14.67
N ALA A 279 -2.87 -0.76 15.02
CA ALA A 279 -1.62 -1.50 15.27
C ALA A 279 -1.79 -2.66 16.27
N HIS A 280 -1.38 -3.85 15.89
CA HIS A 280 -1.45 -5.04 16.74
C HIS A 280 -0.65 -4.87 18.04
N ALA A 281 0.53 -4.24 17.98
CA ALA A 281 1.37 -3.98 19.13
C ALA A 281 0.70 -3.07 20.18
N ASP A 282 -0.22 -2.19 19.77
CA ASP A 282 -0.92 -1.29 20.68
C ASP A 282 -2.19 -1.92 21.24
N TYR A 283 -3.03 -2.52 20.39
CA TYR A 283 -4.28 -3.17 20.79
C TYR A 283 -4.06 -4.45 21.63
N SER A 284 -2.86 -5.04 21.57
CA SER A 284 -2.50 -6.20 22.40
C SER A 284 -2.11 -5.84 23.85
N LYS A 285 -1.94 -4.55 24.18
CA LYS A 285 -1.59 -4.10 25.54
C LYS A 285 -2.81 -4.17 26.47
N LYS A 286 -2.58 -4.47 27.75
CA LYS A 286 -3.65 -4.52 28.78
C LYS A 286 -4.45 -3.20 28.85
N ASN A 287 -3.75 -2.06 28.76
CA ASN A 287 -4.33 -0.72 28.73
C ASN A 287 -4.22 -0.10 27.33
N GLY A 288 -4.22 -0.93 26.28
CA GLY A 288 -4.25 -0.49 24.90
C GLY A 288 -5.66 -0.08 24.45
N PRO A 289 -5.75 0.56 23.27
CA PRO A 289 -7.01 1.03 22.71
C PRO A 289 -8.07 -0.07 22.60
N ASP A 290 -9.33 0.34 22.56
CA ASP A 290 -10.48 -0.56 22.40
C ASP A 290 -11.35 -0.23 21.18
N GLU A 291 -12.51 -0.91 21.09
CA GLU A 291 -13.45 -0.70 19.99
C GLU A 291 -14.01 0.73 19.89
N PHE A 292 -14.10 1.48 21.01
CA PHE A 292 -14.62 2.84 21.02
C PHE A 292 -13.55 3.83 20.57
N ASP A 293 -12.29 3.61 20.93
CA ASP A 293 -11.16 4.38 20.38
C ASP A 293 -11.10 4.24 18.85
N PHE A 294 -11.22 3.00 18.36
CA PHE A 294 -11.29 2.71 16.92
C PHE A 294 -12.48 3.41 16.26
N MET A 295 -13.66 3.36 16.88
CA MET A 295 -14.86 4.04 16.39
C MET A 295 -14.63 5.56 16.25
N GLY A 296 -14.04 6.20 17.26
CA GLY A 296 -13.75 7.63 17.25
C GLY A 296 -12.71 8.04 16.19
N ASP A 297 -11.70 7.20 15.95
CA ASP A 297 -10.76 7.40 14.83
C ASP A 297 -11.47 7.30 13.48
N MET A 298 -12.36 6.31 13.30
CA MET A 298 -13.11 6.12 12.05
C MET A 298 -14.16 7.21 11.82
N GLU A 299 -14.82 7.72 12.85
CA GLU A 299 -15.75 8.85 12.77
C GLU A 299 -15.06 10.09 12.18
N LYS A 300 -13.85 10.42 12.68
CA LYS A 300 -13.05 11.53 12.12
C LYS A 300 -12.66 11.29 10.66
N CYS A 301 -12.26 10.06 10.33
CA CYS A 301 -11.93 9.70 8.95
C CYS A 301 -13.15 9.84 8.02
N LEU A 302 -14.34 9.42 8.48
CA LEU A 302 -15.60 9.57 7.76
C LEU A 302 -15.96 11.06 7.57
N LEU A 303 -15.90 11.88 8.62
CA LEU A 303 -16.16 13.31 8.53
C LEU A 303 -15.28 14.01 7.48
N ASN A 304 -13.97 13.76 7.49
CA ASN A 304 -13.06 14.36 6.52
C ASN A 304 -13.27 13.81 5.10
N THR A 305 -13.58 12.51 4.97
CA THR A 305 -13.90 11.90 3.67
C THR A 305 -15.18 12.50 3.08
N SER A 306 -16.21 12.75 3.91
CA SER A 306 -17.44 13.42 3.50
C SER A 306 -17.18 14.82 2.93
N LYS A 307 -16.26 15.60 3.52
CA LYS A 307 -15.90 16.94 3.01
C LYS A 307 -15.30 16.88 1.60
N ILE A 308 -14.45 15.90 1.33
CA ILE A 308 -13.79 15.70 0.02
C ILE A 308 -14.77 15.20 -1.04
N LEU A 309 -15.69 14.32 -0.64
CA LEU A 309 -16.71 13.76 -1.52
C LEU A 309 -17.80 14.78 -1.89
N LYS A 310 -18.30 14.71 -3.13
CA LYS A 310 -19.45 15.50 -3.58
C LYS A 310 -20.76 15.04 -2.90
N PRO A 311 -21.77 15.91 -2.75
CA PRO A 311 -23.11 15.49 -2.34
C PRO A 311 -23.68 14.42 -3.26
N GLY A 312 -24.37 13.42 -2.69
CA GLY A 312 -24.95 12.27 -3.39
C GLY A 312 -23.94 11.21 -3.85
N SER A 313 -22.64 11.38 -3.57
CA SER A 313 -21.64 10.37 -3.93
C SER A 313 -21.62 9.19 -2.95
N TYR A 314 -21.20 8.02 -3.45
CA TYR A 314 -21.07 6.82 -2.63
C TYR A 314 -19.66 6.66 -2.04
N PHE A 315 -19.61 6.10 -0.83
CA PHE A 315 -18.39 5.63 -0.18
C PHE A 315 -18.48 4.15 0.16
N VAL A 316 -17.59 3.35 -0.43
CA VAL A 316 -17.51 1.90 -0.22
C VAL A 316 -16.34 1.53 0.71
N LEU A 317 -16.64 0.75 1.74
CA LEU A 317 -15.69 0.30 2.75
C LEU A 317 -15.65 -1.22 2.81
N VAL A 318 -14.47 -1.81 2.62
CA VAL A 318 -14.24 -3.26 2.76
C VAL A 318 -13.58 -3.52 4.11
N ILE A 319 -14.22 -4.31 4.96
CA ILE A 319 -13.73 -4.56 6.32
C ILE A 319 -13.94 -5.99 6.80
N GLY A 320 -12.92 -6.57 7.43
CA GLY A 320 -13.00 -7.86 8.10
C GLY A 320 -13.35 -7.75 9.57
N ASP A 321 -13.80 -8.84 10.18
CA ASP A 321 -13.96 -8.92 11.65
C ASP A 321 -12.59 -8.97 12.35
N SER A 322 -12.50 -8.37 13.54
CA SER A 322 -11.29 -8.38 14.38
C SER A 322 -11.49 -9.16 15.67
N ILE A 323 -10.39 -9.51 16.34
CA ILE A 323 -10.40 -10.02 17.71
C ILE A 323 -9.69 -9.00 18.60
N LEU A 324 -10.42 -8.41 19.55
CA LEU A 324 -9.88 -7.49 20.55
C LEU A 324 -10.04 -8.08 21.95
N LYS A 325 -8.93 -8.21 22.68
CA LYS A 325 -8.92 -8.71 24.07
C LYS A 325 -9.72 -10.03 24.21
N GLY A 326 -9.62 -10.92 23.23
CA GLY A 326 -10.32 -12.22 23.18
C GLY A 326 -11.78 -12.17 22.73
N ARG A 327 -12.35 -10.99 22.49
CA ARG A 327 -13.72 -10.81 21.99
C ARG A 327 -13.72 -10.61 20.48
N LYS A 328 -14.70 -11.23 19.81
CA LYS A 328 -14.93 -10.99 18.38
C LYS A 328 -15.62 -9.64 18.19
N ILE A 329 -15.04 -8.80 17.35
CA ILE A 329 -15.53 -7.46 17.03
C ILE A 329 -16.01 -7.43 15.59
N LYS A 330 -17.26 -6.98 15.42
CA LYS A 330 -17.88 -6.76 14.11
C LYS A 330 -17.58 -5.33 13.66
N ASN A 331 -16.48 -5.17 12.95
CA ASN A 331 -16.03 -3.82 12.57
C ASN A 331 -17.02 -3.13 11.61
N ASN A 332 -17.80 -3.89 10.85
CA ASN A 332 -18.85 -3.31 10.00
C ASN A 332 -19.93 -2.57 10.81
N GLU A 333 -20.33 -3.11 11.96
CA GLU A 333 -21.30 -2.44 12.85
C GLU A 333 -20.69 -1.21 13.51
N ILE A 334 -19.39 -1.26 13.88
CA ILE A 334 -18.68 -0.08 14.40
C ILE A 334 -18.65 1.04 13.36
N LEU A 335 -18.36 0.72 12.09
CA LEU A 335 -18.35 1.73 11.03
C LEU A 335 -19.73 2.34 10.79
N LYS A 336 -20.82 1.55 10.88
CA LYS A 336 -22.19 2.08 10.78
C LYS A 336 -22.49 3.05 11.93
N LEU A 337 -22.16 2.68 13.17
CA LEU A 337 -22.32 3.56 14.34
C LEU A 337 -21.48 4.83 14.21
N ALA A 338 -20.22 4.73 13.75
CA ALA A 338 -19.39 5.90 13.50
C ALA A 338 -19.99 6.82 12.42
N ALA A 339 -20.67 6.26 11.41
CA ALA A 339 -21.30 7.03 10.35
C ALA A 339 -22.54 7.81 10.80
N GLU A 340 -23.25 7.36 11.86
CA GLU A 340 -24.44 8.05 12.40
C GLU A 340 -24.17 9.50 12.84
N ASN A 341 -22.92 9.81 13.23
CA ASN A 341 -22.48 11.15 13.61
C ASN A 341 -21.96 11.98 12.42
N THR A 342 -22.19 11.53 11.18
CA THR A 342 -21.68 12.15 9.95
C THR A 342 -22.81 12.39 8.94
N THR A 343 -22.48 12.87 7.75
CA THR A 343 -23.46 13.05 6.65
C THR A 343 -23.69 11.76 5.85
N PHE A 344 -23.00 10.67 6.20
CA PHE A 344 -23.16 9.39 5.52
C PHE A 344 -24.40 8.64 6.00
N ILE A 345 -25.21 8.17 5.06
CA ILE A 345 -26.30 7.23 5.33
C ILE A 345 -25.95 5.84 4.80
N PHE A 346 -26.32 4.80 5.53
CA PHE A 346 -26.13 3.42 5.09
C PHE A 346 -27.07 3.08 3.93
N VAL A 347 -26.53 2.45 2.88
CA VAL A 347 -27.28 2.07 1.67
C VAL A 347 -27.37 0.55 1.53
N ALA A 348 -26.24 -0.15 1.58
CA ALA A 348 -26.18 -1.59 1.34
C ALA A 348 -24.98 -2.25 2.03
N GLU A 349 -25.11 -3.56 2.31
CA GLU A 349 -24.01 -4.40 2.80
C GLU A 349 -23.94 -5.72 2.01
N PHE A 350 -22.73 -6.12 1.65
CA PHE A 350 -22.43 -7.42 1.06
C PHE A 350 -21.47 -8.22 1.94
N THR A 351 -21.49 -9.55 1.80
CA THR A 351 -20.57 -10.44 2.50
C THR A 351 -19.77 -11.23 1.49
N ARG A 352 -18.48 -11.37 1.76
CA ARG A 352 -17.51 -12.08 0.94
C ARG A 352 -16.78 -13.13 1.77
N ASN A 353 -16.57 -14.31 1.22
CA ASN A 353 -15.71 -15.34 1.78
C ASN A 353 -14.27 -15.21 1.27
N LEU A 354 -13.31 -15.33 2.19
CA LEU A 354 -11.89 -15.30 1.88
C LEU A 354 -11.35 -16.71 1.61
N LYS A 355 -10.72 -16.89 0.44
CA LYS A 355 -9.92 -18.09 0.17
C LYS A 355 -8.61 -18.02 0.95
N LEU A 356 -8.43 -18.94 1.90
CA LEU A 356 -7.20 -19.02 2.70
C LEU A 356 -5.99 -19.31 1.78
N THR A 357 -5.06 -18.36 1.66
CA THR A 357 -3.78 -18.57 0.97
C THR A 357 -2.62 -18.69 1.97
N LYS A 358 -1.48 -19.27 1.59
CA LYS A 358 -0.28 -19.36 2.47
C LYS A 358 0.29 -17.99 2.91
N LYS A 359 -0.11 -16.90 2.26
CA LYS A 359 0.27 -15.51 2.58
C LYS A 359 -0.77 -14.77 3.42
N SER A 360 -1.90 -15.42 3.74
CA SER A 360 -2.88 -14.89 4.69
C SER A 360 -2.21 -14.73 6.04
N PHE A 361 -2.64 -13.72 6.79
CA PHE A 361 -2.18 -13.42 8.13
C PHE A 361 -2.05 -14.66 9.02
N ASN A 362 -1.12 -14.60 9.97
CA ASN A 362 -0.79 -15.69 10.88
C ASN A 362 -2.08 -16.31 11.48
N PRO A 363 -2.36 -17.61 11.25
CA PRO A 363 -3.62 -18.25 11.65
C PRO A 363 -3.87 -18.29 13.16
N LYS A 364 -2.88 -17.92 13.99
CA LYS A 364 -3.03 -17.75 15.45
C LYS A 364 -3.69 -16.43 15.88
N ILE A 365 -3.78 -15.41 15.01
CA ILE A 365 -4.28 -14.07 15.36
C ILE A 365 -5.72 -13.83 14.85
N GLY A 366 -6.33 -14.82 14.20
CA GLY A 366 -7.71 -14.78 13.76
C GLY A 366 -7.78 -15.12 12.28
N ASN A 367 -8.39 -16.27 11.95
CA ASN A 367 -8.73 -16.57 10.57
C ASN A 367 -9.92 -15.67 10.20
N ILE A 368 -9.65 -14.49 9.65
CA ILE A 368 -10.68 -13.71 8.95
C ILE A 368 -11.13 -14.57 7.78
N LYS A 369 -12.29 -15.22 7.93
CA LYS A 369 -12.89 -16.08 6.90
C LYS A 369 -13.80 -15.29 5.98
N THR A 370 -14.24 -14.12 6.43
CA THR A 370 -15.21 -13.29 5.73
C THR A 370 -14.85 -11.82 5.86
N GLU A 371 -15.11 -11.06 4.80
CA GLU A 371 -15.12 -9.60 4.80
C GLU A 371 -16.54 -9.10 4.54
N LYS A 372 -16.82 -7.91 5.03
CA LYS A 372 -18.03 -7.13 4.77
C LYS A 372 -17.69 -5.99 3.83
N ILE A 373 -18.60 -5.68 2.93
CA ILE A 373 -18.50 -4.53 2.04
C ILE A 373 -19.70 -3.64 2.34
N ILE A 374 -19.45 -2.41 2.78
CA ILE A 374 -20.48 -1.47 3.24
C ILE A 374 -20.51 -0.31 2.25
N ILE A 375 -21.71 0.10 1.85
CA ILE A 375 -21.93 1.25 0.99
C ILE A 375 -22.66 2.32 1.81
N PHE A 376 -22.09 3.52 1.81
CA PHE A 376 -22.72 4.73 2.32
C PHE A 376 -22.98 5.71 1.17
N GLU A 377 -24.01 6.55 1.30
CA GLU A 377 -24.24 7.72 0.45
C GLU A 377 -24.00 8.99 1.27
N ASN A 378 -23.32 9.97 0.67
CA ASN A 378 -22.99 11.24 1.32
C ASN A 378 -24.10 12.28 1.09
N LEU A 379 -24.86 12.64 2.12
CA LEU A 379 -25.95 13.62 2.01
C LEU A 379 -25.55 15.08 2.32
N LYS A 380 -24.25 15.38 2.32
CA LYS A 380 -23.70 16.70 2.67
C LYS A 380 -24.33 17.86 1.89
#